data_AF-A0A1H3NV39-F1
#
_entry.id   AF-A0A1H3NV39-F1
#
_cell.length_a   1.000
_cell.length_b   1.000
_cell.length_c   1.000
_cell.angle_alpha   90.00
_cell.angle_beta   90.00
_cell.angle_gamma   90.00
#
_symmetry.space_group_name_H-M   'P 1'
#
loop_
_entity.id
_entity.type
_entity.pdbx_description
1 polymer ?
#
loop_
_entity_poly.entity_id
_entity_poly.type
_entity_poly.pdbx_seq_one_letter_code
_entity_poly.pdbx_strand_id
1 'polypeptide(L)'
;MRLMIRTAAALAAFLIAAPLAAQETALPEEPDSVLGSITGTLDLRPAEWRVMENTEGGGSHWSREEATLSVRMDGILDGVGDASRLVISFDLAGPESSVVPTDIYIALTHPDFDEPLVAMGDDISLEITAVTQLSDDMVIAGGVNALLQVPGSESDENDVTLDGNFQVTLPREEDEA
;
A
#
# COMPACT_ATOMS: atom_id res chain seq x y z
N MET A 1 36.73 84.53 2.08
CA MET A 1 37.11 83.52 1.07
C MET A 1 36.03 82.46 1.01
N ARG A 2 35.41 82.31 -0.17
CA ARG A 2 34.59 81.20 -0.68
C ARG A 2 33.21 80.89 -0.06
N LEU A 3 32.22 81.37 -0.80
CA LEU A 3 30.86 80.83 -1.01
C LEU A 3 30.88 79.31 -1.26
N MET A 4 29.97 78.54 -0.66
CA MET A 4 29.58 77.21 -1.16
C MET A 4 28.08 76.98 -1.00
N ILE A 5 27.39 77.08 -2.14
CA ILE A 5 26.03 76.60 -2.39
C ILE A 5 26.09 75.07 -2.43
N ARG A 6 25.19 74.38 -1.74
CA ARG A 6 24.95 72.95 -1.95
C ARG A 6 23.46 72.69 -2.18
N THR A 7 23.15 72.50 -3.45
CA THR A 7 21.91 71.96 -4.00
C THR A 7 21.75 70.51 -3.54
N ALA A 8 20.68 70.19 -2.82
CA ALA A 8 20.33 68.80 -2.51
C ALA A 8 19.19 68.36 -3.44
N ALA A 9 19.52 67.46 -4.36
CA ALA A 9 18.58 66.79 -5.25
C ALA A 9 17.79 65.73 -4.46
N ALA A 10 16.47 65.82 -4.50
CA ALA A 10 15.58 64.79 -3.97
C ALA A 10 15.55 63.61 -4.95
N LEU A 11 16.15 62.49 -4.54
CA LEU A 11 16.15 61.23 -5.27
C LEU A 11 14.82 60.51 -4.98
N ALA A 12 13.90 60.51 -5.94
CA ALA A 12 12.67 59.75 -5.88
C ALA A 12 12.97 58.27 -6.17
N ALA A 13 12.86 57.42 -5.15
CA ALA A 13 12.95 55.97 -5.30
C ALA A 13 11.59 55.42 -5.76
N PHE A 14 11.54 54.87 -6.97
CA PHE A 14 10.42 54.09 -7.48
C PHE A 14 10.45 52.69 -6.84
N LEU A 15 9.43 52.36 -6.05
CA LEU A 15 9.15 51.02 -5.56
C LEU A 15 8.59 50.17 -6.71
N ILE A 16 9.34 49.16 -7.15
CA ILE A 16 8.84 48.14 -8.07
C ILE A 16 8.11 47.09 -7.23
N ALA A 17 6.79 47.01 -7.38
CA ALA A 17 5.98 45.95 -6.80
C ALA A 17 6.26 44.64 -7.55
N ALA A 18 6.90 43.68 -6.89
CA ALA A 18 7.05 42.33 -7.42
C ALA A 18 5.69 41.59 -7.33
N PRO A 19 5.23 40.92 -8.39
CA PRO A 19 4.06 40.06 -8.30
C PRO A 19 4.41 38.87 -7.38
N LEU A 20 3.71 38.77 -6.25
CA LEU A 20 3.65 37.54 -5.47
C LEU A 20 2.99 36.48 -6.36
N ALA A 21 3.80 35.67 -7.02
CA ALA A 21 3.36 34.34 -7.45
C ALA A 21 3.05 33.58 -6.16
N ALA A 22 1.76 33.34 -5.90
CA ALA A 22 1.33 32.37 -4.92
C ALA A 22 1.97 31.05 -5.31
N GLN A 23 3.04 30.67 -4.60
CA GLN A 23 3.53 29.31 -4.62
C GLN A 23 2.45 28.52 -3.91
N GLU A 24 1.56 27.93 -4.71
CA GLU A 24 0.68 26.87 -4.28
C GLU A 24 1.60 25.75 -3.80
N THR A 25 1.92 25.77 -2.51
CA THR A 25 2.56 24.66 -1.83
C THR A 25 1.59 23.52 -1.99
N ALA A 26 1.83 22.65 -2.96
CA ALA A 26 1.14 21.37 -3.08
C ALA A 26 1.27 20.73 -1.70
N LEU A 27 0.15 20.70 -0.97
CA LEU A 27 0.10 19.97 0.27
C LEU A 27 0.42 18.52 -0.09
N PRO A 28 1.24 17.82 0.72
CA PRO A 28 1.43 16.40 0.53
C PRO A 28 0.05 15.76 0.48
N GLU A 29 -0.25 15.06 -0.60
CA GLU A 29 -1.48 14.31 -0.77
C GLU A 29 -1.66 13.45 0.48
N GLU A 30 -2.78 13.61 1.18
CA GLU A 30 -3.05 12.79 2.36
C GLU A 30 -2.99 11.33 1.91
N PRO A 31 -2.31 10.45 2.65
CA PRO A 31 -2.13 9.07 2.23
C PRO A 31 -3.51 8.47 1.92
N ASP A 32 -3.57 7.80 0.76
CA ASP A 32 -4.72 7.03 0.30
C ASP A 32 -5.38 6.27 1.44
N SER A 33 -6.71 6.18 1.42
CA SER A 33 -7.47 5.75 2.58
C SER A 33 -6.99 4.38 3.10
N VAL A 34 -6.76 4.29 4.41
CA VAL A 34 -6.33 3.04 5.06
C VAL A 34 -7.55 2.15 5.21
N LEU A 35 -7.52 0.99 4.56
CA LEU A 35 -8.61 0.04 4.47
C LEU A 35 -8.63 -1.00 5.61
N GLY A 36 -7.50 -1.13 6.30
CA GLY A 36 -7.32 -2.06 7.41
C GLY A 36 -5.85 -2.38 7.64
N SER A 37 -5.58 -3.51 8.27
CA SER A 37 -4.20 -3.95 8.52
C SER A 37 -4.02 -5.46 8.45
N ILE A 38 -2.77 -5.84 8.22
CA ILE A 38 -2.25 -7.20 8.34
C ILE A 38 -1.23 -7.16 9.48
N THR A 39 -1.41 -7.97 10.52
CA THR A 39 -0.57 -7.98 11.72
C THR A 39 -0.03 -9.38 11.98
N GLY A 40 1.26 -9.51 12.28
CA GLY A 40 1.87 -10.82 12.40
C GLY A 40 3.37 -10.79 12.64
N THR A 41 4.06 -11.75 12.04
CA THR A 41 5.51 -11.89 12.05
C THR A 41 6.05 -12.14 10.64
N LEU A 42 7.24 -11.59 10.39
CA LEU A 42 8.07 -11.86 9.22
C LEU A 42 9.42 -12.37 9.72
N ASP A 43 9.75 -13.63 9.44
CA ASP A 43 10.93 -14.31 9.98
C ASP A 43 11.06 -14.11 11.51
N LEU A 44 9.99 -14.44 12.23
CA LEU A 44 9.85 -14.33 13.69
C LEU A 44 9.90 -12.90 14.26
N ARG A 45 10.04 -11.87 13.42
CA ARG A 45 10.00 -10.46 13.83
C ARG A 45 8.60 -9.90 13.70
N PRO A 46 8.04 -9.20 14.71
CA PRO A 46 6.74 -8.56 14.58
C PRO A 46 6.69 -7.62 13.38
N ALA A 47 5.60 -7.69 12.63
CA ALA A 47 5.35 -6.86 11.46
C ALA A 47 3.88 -6.47 11.38
N GLU A 48 3.62 -5.26 10.92
CA GLU A 48 2.29 -4.72 10.67
C GLU A 48 2.30 -4.01 9.32
N TRP A 49 1.36 -4.34 8.44
CA TRP A 49 1.17 -3.65 7.17
C TRP A 49 -0.17 -2.92 7.19
N ARG A 50 -0.15 -1.64 6.79
CA ARG A 50 -1.37 -0.86 6.53
C ARG A 50 -1.83 -1.13 5.12
N VAL A 51 -3.06 -1.61 4.98
CA VAL A 51 -3.65 -1.95 3.68
C VAL A 51 -4.19 -0.68 3.05
N MET A 52 -3.74 -0.39 1.84
CA MET A 52 -3.94 0.90 1.16
C MET A 52 -4.95 0.74 0.02
N GLU A 53 -5.84 1.72 -0.12
CA GLU A 53 -6.81 1.78 -1.23
C GLU A 53 -6.11 1.91 -2.58
N ASN A 54 -5.25 2.91 -2.75
CA ASN A 54 -4.47 3.10 -3.97
C ASN A 54 -2.98 2.89 -3.70
N THR A 55 -2.32 2.28 -4.66
CA THR A 55 -0.85 2.18 -4.74
C THR A 55 -0.43 2.26 -6.20
N GLU A 56 0.86 2.52 -6.48
CA GLU A 56 1.40 2.49 -7.85
C GLU A 56 1.20 1.14 -8.59
N GLY A 57 0.76 0.07 -7.91
CA GLY A 57 0.46 -1.22 -8.53
C GLY A 57 -1.00 -1.66 -8.40
N GLY A 58 -1.94 -0.73 -8.45
CA GLY A 58 -3.38 -1.01 -8.55
C GLY A 58 -4.12 -1.11 -7.21
N GLY A 59 -3.45 -0.91 -6.08
CA GLY A 59 -4.11 -0.80 -4.78
C GLY A 59 -4.78 -2.09 -4.30
N SER A 60 -5.62 -1.95 -3.27
CA SER A 60 -6.42 -3.04 -2.72
C SER A 60 -7.87 -2.90 -3.16
N HIS A 61 -8.45 -3.99 -3.66
CA HIS A 61 -9.81 -4.01 -4.18
C HIS A 61 -10.35 -5.43 -4.19
N TRP A 62 -11.65 -5.55 -4.45
CA TRP A 62 -12.28 -6.82 -4.82
C TRP A 62 -13.05 -6.67 -6.13
N SER A 63 -13.15 -7.75 -6.90
CA SER A 63 -13.97 -7.80 -8.10
C SER A 63 -14.75 -9.11 -8.15
N ARG A 64 -15.76 -9.16 -9.03
CA ARG A 64 -16.58 -10.36 -9.24
C ARG A 64 -16.71 -10.63 -10.73
N GLU A 65 -16.21 -11.79 -11.15
CA GLU A 65 -16.43 -12.32 -12.48
C GLU A 65 -17.24 -13.63 -12.37
N GLU A 66 -18.45 -13.62 -12.91
CA GLU A 66 -19.41 -14.73 -12.78
C GLU A 66 -19.66 -15.17 -11.33
N ALA A 67 -19.15 -16.34 -10.95
CA ALA A 67 -19.26 -16.95 -9.63
C ALA A 67 -17.99 -16.81 -8.79
N THR A 68 -16.93 -16.21 -9.33
CA THR A 68 -15.63 -16.04 -8.68
C THR A 68 -15.54 -14.64 -8.10
N LEU A 69 -15.09 -14.56 -6.84
CA LEU A 69 -14.78 -13.32 -6.14
C LEU A 69 -13.25 -13.19 -6.05
N SER A 70 -12.68 -12.23 -6.76
CA SER A 70 -11.24 -11.98 -6.72
C SER A 70 -10.93 -10.89 -5.69
N VAL A 71 -9.93 -11.13 -4.86
CA VAL A 71 -9.52 -10.24 -3.78
C VAL A 71 -8.04 -9.91 -3.94
N ARG A 72 -7.71 -8.62 -3.85
CA ARG A 72 -6.34 -8.12 -3.80
C ARG A 72 -6.16 -7.21 -2.59
N MET A 73 -5.19 -7.51 -1.76
CA MET A 73 -4.75 -6.68 -0.64
C MET A 73 -3.32 -6.22 -0.88
N ASP A 74 -3.08 -4.93 -0.71
CA ASP A 74 -1.79 -4.28 -0.92
C ASP A 74 -1.41 -3.48 0.32
N GLY A 75 -0.48 -4.03 1.09
CA GLY A 75 -0.05 -3.52 2.38
C GLY A 75 1.32 -2.88 2.31
N ILE A 76 1.48 -1.72 2.95
CA ILE A 76 2.77 -1.08 3.18
C ILE A 76 3.15 -1.29 4.65
N LEU A 77 4.38 -1.76 4.90
CA LEU A 77 4.87 -2.02 6.24
C LEU A 77 4.83 -0.73 7.08
N ASP A 78 4.26 -0.80 8.28
CA ASP A 78 4.18 0.31 9.22
C ASP A 78 5.46 0.39 10.05
N GLY A 79 6.15 1.52 9.97
CA GLY A 79 7.43 1.71 10.63
C GLY A 79 8.33 2.73 9.93
N VAL A 80 9.38 3.18 10.62
CA VAL A 80 10.35 4.14 10.08
C VAL A 80 11.50 3.36 9.44
N GLY A 81 11.53 3.30 8.11
CA GLY A 81 12.75 2.96 7.36
C GLY A 81 12.63 1.82 6.34
N ASP A 82 11.59 1.00 6.41
CA ASP A 82 11.45 -0.18 5.55
C ASP A 82 10.30 0.01 4.57
N ALA A 83 10.64 0.25 3.30
CA ALA A 83 9.69 0.38 2.19
C ALA A 83 9.13 -0.99 1.73
N SER A 84 8.88 -1.87 2.68
CA SER A 84 8.43 -3.23 2.40
C SER A 84 6.95 -3.22 2.03
N ARG A 85 6.62 -3.88 0.91
CA ARG A 85 5.27 -3.94 0.35
C ARG A 85 4.84 -5.40 0.25
N LEU A 86 3.67 -5.70 0.81
CA LEU A 86 3.08 -7.03 0.83
C LEU A 86 1.82 -7.05 -0.04
N VAL A 87 1.82 -7.87 -1.09
CA VAL A 87 0.66 -8.10 -1.94
C VAL A 87 0.13 -9.51 -1.68
N ILE A 88 -1.15 -9.61 -1.37
CA ILE A 88 -1.87 -10.88 -1.21
C ILE A 88 -3.04 -10.86 -2.19
N SER A 89 -3.10 -11.84 -3.10
CA SER A 89 -4.23 -12.01 -4.00
C SER A 89 -4.73 -13.44 -3.98
N PHE A 90 -6.05 -13.62 -4.06
CA PHE A 90 -6.70 -14.93 -4.09
C PHE A 90 -8.12 -14.79 -4.64
N ASP A 91 -8.65 -15.91 -5.09
CA ASP A 91 -10.05 -16.05 -5.45
C ASP A 91 -10.82 -16.73 -4.31
N LEU A 92 -12.10 -16.42 -4.16
CA LEU A 92 -12.99 -17.10 -3.24
C LEU A 92 -14.01 -17.92 -4.02
N ALA A 93 -14.01 -19.23 -3.76
CA ALA A 93 -14.97 -20.17 -4.30
C ALA A 93 -15.95 -20.66 -3.22
N GLY A 94 -17.19 -20.98 -3.63
CA GLY A 94 -18.22 -21.53 -2.76
C GLY A 94 -19.27 -20.53 -2.28
N PRO A 95 -20.26 -20.97 -1.47
CA PRO A 95 -21.28 -20.09 -0.92
C PRO A 95 -20.69 -19.19 0.19
N GLU A 96 -21.32 -18.05 0.46
CA GLU A 96 -20.87 -17.09 1.50
C GLU A 96 -20.68 -17.72 2.90
N SER A 97 -21.40 -18.80 3.20
CA SER A 97 -21.28 -19.53 4.47
C SER A 97 -20.11 -20.52 4.54
N SER A 98 -19.41 -20.75 3.42
CA SER A 98 -18.32 -21.72 3.30
C SER A 98 -17.41 -21.34 2.13
N VAL A 99 -16.82 -20.15 2.19
CA VAL A 99 -15.85 -19.69 1.21
C VAL A 99 -14.53 -20.45 1.37
N VAL A 100 -13.92 -20.79 0.24
CA VAL A 100 -12.61 -21.45 0.18
C VAL A 100 -11.71 -20.61 -0.71
N PRO A 101 -10.56 -20.14 -0.21
CA PRO A 101 -9.59 -19.46 -1.04
C PRO A 101 -8.98 -20.40 -2.08
N THR A 102 -8.85 -19.92 -3.31
CA THR A 102 -8.15 -20.57 -4.42
C THR A 102 -7.18 -19.57 -5.06
N ASP A 103 -6.30 -20.09 -5.92
CA ASP A 103 -5.40 -19.25 -6.74
C ASP A 103 -4.59 -18.24 -5.92
N ILE A 104 -4.15 -18.67 -4.73
CA ILE A 104 -3.51 -17.82 -3.74
C ILE A 104 -2.09 -17.48 -4.20
N TYR A 105 -1.77 -16.19 -4.17
CA TYR A 105 -0.48 -15.62 -4.50
C TYR A 105 -0.09 -14.57 -3.46
N ILE A 106 1.13 -14.66 -2.95
CA ILE A 106 1.69 -13.69 -2.02
C ILE A 106 3.05 -13.24 -2.54
N ALA A 107 3.26 -11.93 -2.58
CA ALA A 107 4.54 -11.31 -2.92
C ALA A 107 4.95 -10.27 -1.88
N LEU A 108 6.21 -10.32 -1.46
CA LEU A 108 6.82 -9.35 -0.57
C LEU A 108 8.00 -8.68 -1.28
N THR A 109 7.85 -7.40 -1.59
CA THR A 109 8.97 -6.56 -1.99
C THR A 109 9.64 -6.04 -0.72
N HIS A 110 10.94 -6.30 -0.57
CA HIS A 110 11.72 -5.91 0.61
C HIS A 110 13.06 -5.33 0.16
N PRO A 111 13.58 -4.25 0.80
CA PRO A 111 14.78 -3.54 0.33
C PRO A 111 16.08 -4.39 0.32
N ASP A 112 16.11 -5.47 1.10
CA ASP A 112 17.25 -6.40 1.16
C ASP A 112 17.31 -7.39 -0.02
N PHE A 113 16.28 -7.42 -0.87
CA PHE A 113 16.20 -8.35 -2.00
C PHE A 113 15.98 -7.57 -3.30
N ASP A 114 16.71 -7.95 -4.35
CA ASP A 114 16.59 -7.32 -5.68
C ASP A 114 15.27 -7.69 -6.40
N GLU A 115 14.70 -8.84 -6.03
CA GLU A 115 13.46 -9.38 -6.58
C GLU A 115 12.46 -9.68 -5.45
N PRO A 116 11.14 -9.58 -5.70
CA PRO A 116 10.14 -9.90 -4.69
C PRO A 116 10.25 -11.35 -4.22
N LEU A 117 10.09 -11.57 -2.92
CA LEU A 117 9.90 -12.91 -2.36
C LEU A 117 8.48 -13.37 -2.66
N VAL A 118 8.31 -14.59 -3.11
CA VAL A 118 7.01 -15.08 -3.59
C VAL A 118 6.65 -16.40 -2.95
N ALA A 119 5.38 -16.57 -2.59
CA ALA A 119 4.78 -17.86 -2.27
C ALA A 119 3.61 -18.14 -3.22
N MET A 120 3.39 -19.42 -3.53
CA MET A 120 2.25 -19.92 -4.32
C MET A 120 1.92 -21.36 -3.90
N GLY A 121 0.68 -21.79 -4.14
CA GLY A 121 0.30 -23.20 -4.02
C GLY A 121 0.48 -23.76 -2.60
N ASP A 122 1.22 -24.86 -2.47
CA ASP A 122 1.39 -25.59 -1.20
C ASP A 122 2.22 -24.82 -0.15
N ASP A 123 2.91 -23.75 -0.55
CA ASP A 123 3.68 -22.88 0.36
C ASP A 123 2.82 -21.86 1.10
N ILE A 124 1.50 -21.88 0.88
CA ILE A 124 0.56 -20.96 1.50
C ILE A 124 -0.58 -21.71 2.19
N SER A 125 -0.83 -21.33 3.43
CA SER A 125 -2.06 -21.62 4.16
C SER A 125 -2.81 -20.32 4.40
N LEU A 126 -3.95 -20.14 3.74
CA LEU A 126 -4.84 -18.99 3.89
C LEU A 126 -6.18 -19.46 4.46
N GLU A 127 -6.59 -18.90 5.60
CA GLU A 127 -7.87 -19.18 6.24
C GLU A 127 -8.72 -17.91 6.25
N ILE A 128 -9.96 -18.01 5.78
CA ILE A 128 -10.94 -16.92 5.84
C ILE A 128 -11.93 -17.23 6.95
N THR A 129 -11.99 -16.34 7.93
CA THR A 129 -12.85 -16.49 9.11
C THR A 129 -14.16 -15.72 8.97
N ALA A 130 -14.14 -14.63 8.21
CA ALA A 130 -15.33 -13.84 7.90
C ALA A 130 -15.22 -13.16 6.54
N VAL A 131 -16.33 -13.15 5.80
CA VAL A 131 -16.55 -12.31 4.61
C VAL A 131 -17.92 -11.67 4.75
N THR A 132 -18.02 -10.38 4.49
CA THR A 132 -19.29 -9.66 4.43
C THR A 132 -19.25 -8.66 3.29
N GLN A 133 -20.11 -8.86 2.30
CA GLN A 133 -20.26 -7.94 1.17
C GLN A 133 -21.30 -6.86 1.48
N LEU A 134 -20.93 -5.59 1.32
CA LEU A 134 -21.72 -4.41 1.62
C LEU A 134 -21.84 -3.51 0.37
N SER A 135 -22.73 -3.86 -0.55
CA SER A 135 -22.95 -3.16 -1.84
C SER A 135 -21.67 -2.97 -2.67
N ASP A 136 -20.88 -1.95 -2.34
CA ASP A 136 -19.65 -1.54 -3.02
C ASP A 136 -18.39 -1.91 -2.21
N ASP A 137 -18.53 -2.24 -0.93
CA ASP A 137 -17.42 -2.64 -0.06
C ASP A 137 -17.46 -4.13 0.26
N MET A 138 -16.31 -4.71 0.60
CA MET A 138 -16.18 -6.05 1.16
C MET A 138 -15.35 -6.02 2.44
N VAL A 139 -15.94 -6.45 3.55
CA VAL A 139 -15.19 -6.70 4.80
C VAL A 139 -14.72 -8.14 4.81
N ILE A 140 -13.42 -8.36 4.97
CA ILE A 140 -12.82 -9.69 5.05
C ILE A 140 -11.84 -9.78 6.22
N ALA A 141 -11.86 -10.91 6.90
CA ALA A 141 -10.95 -11.22 7.98
C ALA A 141 -10.46 -12.66 7.90
N GLY A 142 -9.19 -12.88 8.27
CA GLY A 142 -8.55 -14.17 8.11
C GLY A 142 -7.15 -14.24 8.70
N GLY A 143 -6.52 -15.38 8.47
CA GLY A 143 -5.13 -15.66 8.82
C GLY A 143 -4.37 -16.18 7.60
N VAL A 144 -3.08 -15.88 7.54
CA VAL A 144 -2.17 -16.30 6.48
C VAL A 144 -0.89 -16.82 7.09
N ASN A 145 -0.45 -17.99 6.64
CA ASN A 145 0.87 -18.54 6.89
C ASN A 145 1.50 -18.86 5.53
N ALA A 146 2.69 -18.35 5.26
CA ALA A 146 3.35 -18.54 3.97
C ALA A 146 4.86 -18.70 4.12
N LEU A 147 5.44 -19.53 3.26
CA LEU A 147 6.88 -19.64 3.07
C LEU A 147 7.27 -18.90 1.79
N LEU A 148 7.85 -17.70 1.94
CA LEU A 148 8.22 -16.83 0.82
C LEU A 148 9.60 -17.24 0.29
N GLN A 149 9.65 -17.68 -0.95
CA GLN A 149 10.86 -18.15 -1.60
C GLN A 149 11.72 -16.99 -2.08
N VAL A 150 13.04 -17.10 -1.89
CA VAL A 150 14.01 -16.17 -2.47
C VAL A 150 14.26 -16.53 -3.93
N PRO A 151 14.02 -15.61 -4.89
CA PRO A 151 14.24 -15.88 -6.31
C PRO A 151 15.65 -16.40 -6.59
N GLY A 152 15.74 -17.53 -7.32
CA GLY A 152 17.00 -18.17 -7.67
C GLY A 152 17.64 -19.02 -6.56
N SER A 153 17.04 -19.12 -5.37
CA SER A 153 17.47 -20.09 -4.35
C SER A 153 17.05 -21.50 -4.76
N GLU A 154 17.96 -22.46 -4.65
CA GLU A 154 17.66 -23.90 -4.80
C GLU A 154 17.41 -24.58 -3.44
N SER A 155 17.52 -23.82 -2.34
CA SER A 155 17.38 -24.31 -0.97
C SER A 155 16.35 -23.48 -0.21
N ASP A 156 15.45 -24.18 0.48
CA ASP A 156 14.43 -23.60 1.36
C ASP A 156 15.03 -22.96 2.64
N GLU A 157 16.34 -23.13 2.88
CA GLU A 157 17.03 -22.56 4.05
C GLU A 157 17.07 -21.03 4.07
N ASN A 158 16.86 -20.39 2.92
CA ASN A 158 16.82 -18.93 2.81
C ASN A 158 15.39 -18.37 2.75
N ASP A 159 14.38 -19.23 2.82
CA ASP A 159 13.00 -18.80 2.69
C ASP A 159 12.55 -18.02 3.93
N VAL A 160 11.68 -17.05 3.69
CA VAL A 160 11.18 -16.14 4.72
C VAL A 160 9.78 -16.57 5.12
N THR A 161 9.58 -16.89 6.40
CA THR A 161 8.23 -17.22 6.90
C THR A 161 7.42 -15.96 7.18
N LEU A 162 6.21 -15.89 6.66
CA LEU A 162 5.18 -14.91 6.98
C LEU A 162 4.06 -15.60 7.76
N ASP A 163 3.70 -15.08 8.92
CA ASP A 163 2.56 -15.57 9.72
C ASP A 163 1.78 -14.39 10.27
N GLY A 164 0.53 -14.20 9.84
CA GLY A 164 -0.24 -13.02 10.21
C GLY A 164 -1.75 -13.19 10.13
N ASN A 165 -2.44 -12.23 10.72
CA ASN A 165 -3.89 -12.08 10.69
C ASN A 165 -4.25 -10.77 10.03
N PHE A 166 -5.39 -10.72 9.35
CA PHE A 166 -5.84 -9.50 8.67
C PHE A 166 -7.32 -9.24 8.92
N GLN A 167 -7.65 -7.94 8.89
CA GLN A 167 -9.02 -7.44 8.86
C GLN A 167 -9.04 -6.18 8.02
N VAL A 168 -9.75 -6.21 6.89
CA VAL A 168 -9.76 -5.12 5.91
C VAL A 168 -11.16 -4.89 5.35
N THR A 169 -11.42 -3.67 4.88
CA THR A 169 -12.60 -3.26 4.13
C THR A 169 -12.15 -2.84 2.75
N LEU A 170 -12.44 -3.64 1.73
CA LEU A 170 -11.96 -3.44 0.36
C LEU A 170 -13.05 -2.77 -0.49
N PRO A 171 -12.72 -1.72 -1.25
CA PRO A 171 -13.64 -1.19 -2.25
C PRO A 171 -13.73 -2.15 -3.44
N ARG A 172 -14.85 -2.09 -4.15
CA ARG A 172 -15.00 -2.80 -5.42
C ARG A 172 -14.10 -2.14 -6.48
N GLU A 173 -13.45 -2.96 -7.31
CA GLU A 173 -12.79 -2.48 -8.51
C GLU A 173 -13.83 -1.79 -9.42
N GLU A 174 -13.64 -0.51 -9.68
CA GLU A 174 -14.49 0.23 -10.61
C GLU A 174 -14.21 -0.27 -12.03
N ASP A 175 -15.24 -0.71 -12.75
CA ASP A 175 -15.12 -0.94 -14.18
C ASP A 175 -14.73 0.39 -14.84
N GLU A 176 -13.51 0.52 -15.36
CA GLU A 176 -13.11 1.71 -16.14
C GLU A 176 -14.12 1.89 -17.29
N ALA A 177 -14.96 2.93 -17.17
CA ALA A 177 -16.08 3.20 -18.07
C ALA A 177 -15.69 3.81 -19.42
#